data_AF-A0AAQ2FXL0-F1
#
_entry.id   AF-A0AAQ2FXL0-F1
#
_cell.length_a   1.000
_cell.length_b   1.000
_cell.length_c   1.000
_cell.angle_alpha   90.00
_cell.angle_beta   90.00
_cell.angle_gamma   90.00
#
_symmetry.space_group_name_H-M   'P 1'
#
loop_
_entity.id
_entity.type
_entity.pdbx_description
1 polymer ?
#
loop_
_entity_poly.entity_id
_entity_poly.type
_entity_poly.pdbx_seq_one_letter_code
_entity_poly.pdbx_strand_id
1 'polypeptide(L)'
;MTRLLAALAILVLVLLVTWALWQRTHAAEARADLAEQQLAQSQQREAESKVVIDALWENAMRLESQRRALAQQQATLTRTAANRLATIEELHRENAELRAWAGSRLPDAVIRMRRRPAVTGADAYHQSVRDPQPLHAPRE
;
A
#
# COMPACT_ATOMS: atom_id res chain seq x y z
N MET A 1 96.24 31.08 14.69
CA MET A 1 95.69 29.82 14.11
C MET A 1 94.39 29.39 14.80
N THR A 2 94.31 29.40 16.13
CA THR A 2 93.10 29.00 16.90
C THR A 2 91.85 29.85 16.61
N ARG A 3 91.98 31.18 16.48
CA ARG A 3 90.85 32.08 16.17
C ARG A 3 90.21 31.84 14.79
N LEU A 4 91.01 31.46 13.79
CA LEU A 4 90.52 31.13 12.45
C LEU A 4 89.77 29.79 12.45
N LEU A 5 90.27 28.80 13.18
CA LEU A 5 89.59 27.51 13.38
C LEU A 5 88.25 27.69 14.11
N ALA A 6 88.20 28.53 15.13
CA ALA A 6 86.97 28.84 15.85
C ALA A 6 85.93 29.55 14.96
N ALA A 7 86.36 30.54 14.16
CA ALA A 7 85.49 31.22 13.21
C ALA A 7 84.94 30.26 12.14
N LEU A 8 85.79 29.35 11.62
CA LEU A 8 85.38 28.34 10.66
C LEU A 8 84.37 27.35 11.27
N ALA A 9 84.61 26.91 12.51
CA ALA A 9 83.70 26.02 13.23
C ALA A 9 82.32 26.64 13.43
N ILE A 10 82.26 27.94 13.80
CA ILE A 10 80.99 28.67 13.92
C ILE A 10 80.28 28.75 12.57
N LEU A 11 81.01 29.03 11.49
CA LEU A 11 80.44 29.15 10.15
C LEU A 11 79.83 27.83 9.67
N VAL A 12 80.53 26.70 9.92
CA VAL A 12 80.00 25.36 9.64
C VAL A 12 78.76 25.07 10.48
N LEU A 13 78.76 25.44 11.76
CA LEU A 13 77.62 25.22 12.65
C LEU A 13 76.39 26.02 12.20
N VAL A 14 76.58 27.27 11.77
CA VAL A 14 75.50 28.10 11.19
C VAL A 14 74.95 27.46 9.92
N LEU A 15 75.79 26.98 9.01
CA LEU A 15 75.35 26.29 7.79
C LEU A 15 74.56 25.01 8.09
N LEU A 16 74.97 24.23 9.09
CA LEU A 16 74.25 23.02 9.50
C LEU A 16 72.89 23.37 10.12
N VAL A 17 72.83 24.42 10.94
CA VAL A 17 71.57 24.86 11.57
C VAL A 17 70.59 25.39 10.52
N THR A 18 71.03 26.21 9.58
CA THR A 18 70.16 26.73 8.51
C THR A 18 69.65 25.60 7.62
N TRP A 19 70.50 24.63 7.28
CA TRP A 19 70.10 23.45 6.52
C TRP A 19 69.11 22.57 7.27
N ALA A 20 69.35 22.30 8.56
CA ALA A 20 68.43 21.53 9.40
C ALA A 20 67.07 22.22 9.57
N LEU A 21 67.06 23.56 9.66
CA LEU A 21 65.82 24.34 9.74
C LEU A 21 65.04 24.27 8.42
N TRP A 22 65.73 24.41 7.29
CA TRP A 22 65.14 24.29 5.95
C TRP A 22 64.54 22.90 5.69
N GLN A 23 65.25 21.84 6.09
CA GLN A 23 64.73 20.48 5.97
C GLN A 23 63.51 20.24 6.87
N ARG A 24 63.49 20.84 8.07
CA ARG A 24 62.33 20.76 8.98
C ARG A 24 61.12 21.53 8.45
N THR A 25 61.30 22.72 7.87
CA THR A 25 60.19 23.49 7.29
C THR A 25 59.60 22.77 6.09
N HIS A 26 60.44 22.23 5.19
CA HIS A 26 59.93 21.41 4.08
C HIS A 26 59.23 20.13 4.52
N ALA A 27 59.75 19.45 5.56
CA ALA A 27 59.06 18.29 6.11
C ALA A 27 57.73 18.66 6.80
N ALA A 28 57.62 19.87 7.37
CA ALA A 28 56.39 20.37 7.97
C ALA A 28 55.36 20.78 6.91
N GLU A 29 55.78 21.46 5.85
CA GLU A 29 54.96 21.81 4.68
C GLU A 29 54.39 20.55 4.02
N ALA A 30 55.24 19.57 3.72
CA ALA A 30 54.78 18.31 3.12
C ALA A 30 53.76 17.56 3.99
N ARG A 31 53.87 17.65 5.33
CA ARG A 31 52.87 17.07 6.24
C ARG A 31 51.56 17.87 6.25
N ALA A 32 51.64 19.18 6.16
CA ALA A 32 50.46 20.06 6.06
C ALA A 32 49.70 19.77 4.77
N ASP A 33 50.39 19.69 3.63
CA ASP A 33 49.80 19.37 2.33
C ASP A 33 49.10 18.00 2.35
N LEU A 34 49.75 16.98 2.93
CA LEU A 34 49.14 15.65 3.08
C LEU A 34 47.91 15.68 3.99
N ALA A 35 47.94 16.47 5.08
CA ALA A 35 46.79 16.60 5.98
C ALA A 35 45.62 17.31 5.30
N GLU A 36 45.89 18.37 4.52
CA GLU A 36 44.87 19.06 3.72
C GLU A 36 44.27 18.14 2.65
N GLN A 37 45.10 17.36 1.94
CA GLN A 37 44.63 16.38 0.97
C GLN A 37 43.75 15.31 1.62
N GLN A 38 44.14 14.80 2.79
CA GLN A 38 43.32 13.82 3.52
C GLN A 38 41.99 14.42 3.98
N LEU A 39 42.01 15.66 4.46
CA LEU A 39 40.79 16.37 4.85
C LEU A 39 39.86 16.58 3.66
N ALA A 40 40.39 17.03 2.52
CA ALA A 40 39.63 17.21 1.29
C ALA A 40 39.02 15.88 0.80
N GLN A 41 39.80 14.79 0.79
CA GLN A 41 39.29 13.46 0.45
C GLN A 41 38.24 12.95 1.43
N SER A 42 38.38 13.24 2.73
CA SER A 42 37.37 12.88 3.73
C SER A 42 36.07 13.65 3.50
N GLN A 43 36.15 14.96 3.29
CA GLN A 43 34.99 15.80 3.01
C GLN A 43 34.28 15.38 1.72
N GLN A 44 35.03 15.03 0.68
CA GLN A 44 34.46 14.51 -0.57
C GLN A 44 33.72 13.19 -0.33
N ARG A 45 34.34 12.24 0.38
CA ARG A 45 33.69 10.97 0.74
C ARG A 45 32.45 11.17 1.59
N GLU A 46 32.47 12.12 2.53
CA GLU A 46 31.28 12.47 3.31
C GLU A 46 30.17 13.07 2.44
N ALA A 47 30.52 13.95 1.51
CA ALA A 47 29.54 14.54 0.58
C ALA A 47 28.90 13.46 -0.30
N GLU A 48 29.71 12.56 -0.87
CA GLU A 48 29.24 11.42 -1.64
C GLU A 48 28.34 10.50 -0.79
N SER A 49 28.75 10.20 0.44
CA SER A 49 27.98 9.37 1.37
C SER A 49 26.63 10.01 1.73
N LYS A 50 26.59 11.33 1.96
CA LYS A 50 25.34 12.07 2.23
C LYS A 50 24.37 11.96 1.07
N VAL A 51 24.83 12.14 -0.17
CA VAL A 51 23.98 11.99 -1.36
C VAL A 51 23.39 10.57 -1.45
N VAL A 52 24.19 9.54 -1.18
CA VAL A 52 23.71 8.15 -1.16
C VAL A 52 22.69 7.93 -0.05
N ILE A 53 22.96 8.43 1.17
CA ILE A 53 22.04 8.31 2.30
C ILE A 53 20.71 9.00 2.00
N ASP A 54 20.74 10.20 1.43
CA ASP A 54 19.53 10.95 1.08
C ASP A 54 18.72 10.20 0.01
N ALA A 55 19.38 9.64 -1.01
CA ALA A 55 18.72 8.84 -2.03
C ALA A 55 18.09 7.56 -1.44
N LEU A 56 18.79 6.88 -0.53
CA LEU A 56 18.27 5.71 0.18
C LEU A 56 17.07 6.07 1.06
N TRP A 57 17.12 7.22 1.75
CA TRP A 57 16.03 7.70 2.58
C TRP A 57 14.79 8.04 1.75
N GLU A 58 14.96 8.75 0.63
CA GLU A 58 13.86 9.05 -0.30
C GLU A 58 13.25 7.76 -0.86
N ASN A 59 14.09 6.80 -1.25
CA ASN A 59 13.62 5.50 -1.74
C ASN A 59 12.83 4.74 -0.66
N ALA A 60 13.33 4.71 0.57
CA ALA A 60 12.65 4.07 1.69
C ALA A 60 11.28 4.71 1.97
N MET A 61 11.20 6.05 1.98
CA MET A 61 9.92 6.75 2.14
C MET A 61 8.93 6.44 1.00
N ARG A 62 9.43 6.38 -0.23
CA ARG A 62 8.63 6.04 -1.41
C ARG A 62 8.13 4.59 -1.36
N LEU A 63 8.98 3.66 -0.94
CA LEU A 63 8.60 2.25 -0.81
C LEU A 63 7.56 2.06 0.30
N GLU A 64 7.73 2.77 1.42
CA GLU A 64 6.78 2.75 2.52
C GLU A 64 5.40 3.28 2.10
N SER A 65 5.35 4.39 1.34
CA SER A 65 4.08 4.91 0.83
C SER A 65 3.39 3.95 -0.14
N GLN A 66 4.16 3.30 -1.03
CA GLN A 66 3.65 2.27 -1.93
C GLN A 66 3.12 1.05 -1.18
N ARG A 67 3.83 0.59 -0.14
CA ARG A 67 3.37 -0.52 0.71
C ARG A 67 2.05 -0.21 1.41
N ARG A 68 1.90 1.02 1.94
CA ARG A 68 0.64 1.45 2.55
C ARG A 68 -0.50 1.51 1.53
N ALA A 69 -0.26 2.06 0.35
CA ALA A 69 -1.25 2.10 -0.72
C ALA A 69 -1.69 0.69 -1.14
N LEU A 70 -0.73 -0.24 -1.28
CA LEU A 70 -1.01 -1.64 -1.61
C LEU A 70 -1.81 -2.34 -0.50
N ALA A 71 -1.47 -2.10 0.77
CA ALA A 71 -2.20 -2.65 1.90
C ALA A 71 -3.66 -2.14 1.95
N GLN A 72 -3.88 -0.85 1.67
CA GLN A 72 -5.23 -0.28 1.57
C GLN A 72 -6.03 -0.88 0.41
N GLN A 73 -5.39 -1.07 -0.75
CA GLN A 73 -6.02 -1.73 -1.90
C GLN A 73 -6.38 -3.17 -1.57
N GLN A 74 -5.47 -3.95 -0.96
CA GLN A 74 -5.77 -5.31 -0.52
C GLN A 74 -6.94 -5.35 0.46
N ALA A 75 -6.94 -4.50 1.49
CA ALA A 75 -8.05 -4.43 2.45
C ALA A 75 -9.39 -4.14 1.76
N THR A 76 -9.39 -3.25 0.77
CA THR A 76 -10.56 -2.90 -0.02
C THR A 76 -11.03 -4.07 -0.88
N LEU A 77 -10.11 -4.76 -1.55
CA LEU A 77 -10.42 -5.94 -2.35
C LEU A 77 -10.97 -7.07 -1.49
N THR A 78 -10.35 -7.36 -0.34
CA THR A 78 -10.83 -8.38 0.60
C THR A 78 -12.22 -8.06 1.10
N ARG A 79 -12.49 -6.81 1.49
CA ARG A 79 -13.84 -6.38 1.91
C ARG A 79 -14.84 -6.52 0.78
N THR A 80 -14.46 -6.13 -0.43
CA THR A 80 -15.34 -6.24 -1.62
C THR A 80 -15.64 -7.69 -1.96
N ALA A 81 -14.63 -8.57 -1.89
CA ALA A 81 -14.80 -10.00 -2.11
C ALA A 81 -15.73 -10.63 -1.07
N ALA A 82 -15.54 -10.30 0.22
CA ALA A 82 -16.41 -10.77 1.29
C ALA A 82 -17.86 -10.32 1.10
N ASN A 83 -18.08 -9.04 0.76
CA ASN A 83 -19.41 -8.52 0.48
C ASN A 83 -20.06 -9.25 -0.71
N ARG A 84 -19.31 -9.46 -1.81
CA ARG A 84 -19.81 -10.18 -2.98
C ARG A 84 -20.20 -11.62 -2.64
N LEU A 85 -19.39 -12.31 -1.84
CA LEU A 85 -19.69 -13.67 -1.41
C LEU A 85 -21.00 -13.71 -0.60
N ALA A 86 -21.16 -12.80 0.36
CA ALA A 86 -22.37 -12.69 1.16
C ALA A 86 -23.61 -12.40 0.28
N THR A 87 -23.49 -11.50 -0.70
CA THR A 87 -24.58 -11.23 -1.65
C THR A 87 -24.92 -12.44 -2.50
N ILE A 88 -23.93 -13.21 -2.97
CA ILE A 88 -24.18 -14.43 -3.74
C ILE A 88 -24.91 -15.47 -2.89
N GLU A 89 -24.50 -15.64 -1.64
CA GLU A 89 -25.13 -16.57 -0.70
C GLU A 89 -26.57 -16.17 -0.39
N GLU A 90 -26.82 -14.88 -0.19
CA GLU A 90 -28.18 -14.34 -0.02
C GLU A 90 -29.05 -14.63 -1.24
N LEU A 91 -28.56 -14.27 -2.44
CA LEU A 91 -29.28 -14.53 -3.69
C LEU A 91 -29.55 -16.02 -3.90
N HIS A 92 -28.64 -16.89 -3.48
CA HIS A 92 -28.84 -18.33 -3.56
C HIS A 92 -29.97 -18.80 -2.63
N ARG A 93 -30.01 -18.28 -1.40
CA ARG A 93 -31.06 -18.56 -0.42
C ARG A 93 -32.42 -18.06 -0.90
N GLU A 94 -32.50 -16.81 -1.33
CA GLU A 94 -33.73 -16.22 -1.89
C GLU A 94 -34.22 -17.00 -3.10
N ASN A 95 -33.31 -17.41 -4.00
CA ASN A 95 -33.70 -18.19 -5.17
C ASN A 95 -34.27 -19.57 -4.78
N ALA A 96 -33.69 -20.23 -3.78
CA ALA A 96 -34.21 -21.49 -3.26
C ALA A 96 -35.60 -21.32 -2.64
N GLU A 97 -35.82 -20.24 -1.86
CA GLU A 97 -37.11 -19.90 -1.29
C GLU A 97 -38.17 -19.63 -2.37
N LEU A 98 -37.83 -18.84 -3.40
CA LEU A 98 -38.72 -18.56 -4.53
C LEU A 98 -39.09 -19.81 -5.30
N ARG A 99 -38.13 -20.72 -5.53
CA ARG A 99 -38.41 -22.02 -6.16
C ARG A 99 -39.34 -22.87 -5.31
N ALA A 100 -39.13 -22.90 -3.99
CA ALA A 100 -40.00 -23.63 -3.07
C ALA A 100 -41.43 -23.06 -3.07
N TRP A 101 -41.57 -21.72 -3.06
CA TRP A 101 -42.86 -21.05 -3.18
C TRP A 101 -43.55 -21.36 -4.52
N ALA A 102 -42.82 -21.26 -5.63
CA ALA A 102 -43.38 -21.53 -6.97
C ALA A 102 -43.79 -23.01 -7.16
N GLY A 103 -43.07 -23.93 -6.50
CA GLY A 103 -43.40 -25.35 -6.47
C GLY A 103 -44.54 -25.72 -5.50
N SER A 104 -44.93 -24.82 -4.60
CA SER A 104 -46.00 -25.08 -3.64
C SER A 104 -47.37 -25.20 -4.35
N ARG A 105 -48.23 -26.10 -3.87
CA ARG A 105 -49.57 -26.29 -4.45
C ARG A 105 -50.39 -25.02 -4.28
N LEU A 106 -50.99 -24.53 -5.38
CA LEU A 106 -51.87 -23.36 -5.32
C LEU A 106 -52.99 -23.59 -4.28
N PRO A 107 -53.37 -22.57 -3.50
CA PRO A 107 -54.48 -22.69 -2.57
C PRO A 107 -55.77 -23.14 -3.27
N ASP A 108 -56.54 -24.00 -2.63
CA ASP A 108 -57.73 -24.59 -3.23
C ASP A 108 -58.76 -23.54 -3.69
N ALA A 109 -58.81 -22.38 -3.01
CA ALA A 109 -59.66 -21.26 -3.42
C ALA A 109 -59.31 -20.74 -4.83
N VAL A 110 -58.02 -20.63 -5.14
CA VAL A 110 -57.53 -20.18 -6.45
C VAL A 110 -57.79 -21.24 -7.53
N ILE A 111 -57.59 -22.52 -7.18
CA ILE A 111 -57.91 -23.65 -8.07
C ILE A 111 -59.40 -23.68 -8.40
N ARG A 112 -60.28 -23.48 -7.40
CA ARG A 112 -61.73 -23.41 -7.59
C ARG A 112 -62.14 -22.24 -8.47
N MET A 113 -61.53 -21.08 -8.29
CA MET A 113 -61.82 -19.89 -9.11
C MET A 113 -61.51 -20.15 -10.59
N ARG A 114 -60.38 -20.81 -10.90
CA ARG A 114 -60.04 -21.19 -12.29
C ARG A 114 -60.95 -22.27 -12.87
N ARG A 115 -61.45 -23.20 -12.05
CA ARG A 115 -62.32 -24.30 -12.50
C ARG A 115 -63.77 -23.87 -12.72
N ARG A 116 -64.15 -22.63 -12.40
CA ARG A 116 -65.54 -22.16 -12.58
C ARG A 116 -65.93 -22.23 -14.06
N PRO A 117 -67.10 -22.79 -14.40
CA PRO A 117 -67.56 -22.86 -15.79
C PRO A 117 -67.69 -21.46 -16.38
N ALA A 118 -67.38 -21.34 -17.68
CA ALA A 118 -67.51 -20.08 -18.40
C ALA A 118 -68.99 -19.63 -18.38
N VAL A 119 -69.20 -18.41 -17.91
CA VAL A 119 -70.53 -17.79 -17.90
C VAL A 119 -70.76 -17.19 -19.29
N THR A 120 -71.53 -17.88 -20.13
CA THR A 120 -71.84 -17.43 -21.49
C THR A 120 -73.26 -16.88 -21.57
N GLY A 121 -73.42 -15.56 -21.71
CA GLY A 121 -74.71 -14.88 -21.85
C GLY A 121 -75.22 -14.23 -20.56
N ALA A 122 -76.18 -13.30 -20.71
CA ALA A 122 -76.69 -12.48 -19.61
C ALA A 122 -77.49 -13.29 -18.57
N ASP A 123 -78.30 -14.26 -19.00
CA ASP A 123 -79.09 -15.11 -18.09
C ASP A 123 -78.19 -16.00 -17.22
N ALA A 124 -77.17 -16.62 -17.84
CA ALA A 124 -76.17 -17.41 -17.14
C ALA A 124 -75.39 -16.55 -16.12
N TYR A 125 -75.13 -15.27 -16.43
CA TYR A 125 -74.47 -14.35 -15.52
C TYR A 125 -75.34 -14.04 -14.30
N HIS A 126 -76.61 -13.68 -14.51
CA HIS A 126 -77.55 -13.41 -13.42
C HIS A 126 -77.71 -14.61 -12.49
N GLN A 127 -77.80 -15.83 -13.03
CA GLN A 127 -77.88 -17.04 -12.22
C GLN A 127 -76.61 -17.28 -11.39
N SER A 128 -75.44 -16.99 -11.97
CA SER A 128 -74.15 -17.17 -11.31
C SER A 128 -73.88 -16.20 -10.16
N VAL A 129 -74.54 -15.04 -10.12
CA VAL A 129 -74.46 -14.06 -9.02
C VAL A 129 -75.48 -14.39 -7.93
N ARG A 130 -76.60 -15.03 -8.30
CA ARG A 130 -77.70 -15.37 -7.37
C ARG A 130 -77.38 -16.57 -6.47
N ASP A 131 -76.57 -17.52 -6.96
CA ASP A 131 -76.10 -18.68 -6.19
C ASP A 131 -74.56 -18.70 -6.14
N PRO A 132 -73.94 -17.81 -5.33
CA PRO A 132 -72.49 -17.69 -5.27
C PRO A 132 -71.88 -18.84 -4.48
N GLN A 133 -71.12 -19.70 -5.17
CA GLN A 133 -70.38 -20.76 -4.50
C GLN A 133 -69.18 -20.19 -3.71
N PRO A 134 -69.08 -20.46 -2.39
CA PRO A 134 -68.08 -19.83 -1.53
C PRO A 134 -66.65 -20.23 -1.90
N LEU A 135 -65.73 -19.25 -1.86
CA LEU A 135 -64.32 -19.44 -2.18
C LEU A 135 -63.52 -20.07 -1.03
N HIS A 136 -64.00 -19.95 0.20
CA HIS A 136 -63.39 -20.53 1.40
C HIS A 136 -64.23 -21.72 1.91
N ALA A 137 -63.58 -22.73 2.50
CA ALA A 137 -64.29 -23.80 3.20
C ALA A 137 -65.01 -23.21 4.43
N PRO A 138 -66.18 -23.75 4.83
CA PRO A 138 -66.82 -23.36 6.07
C PRO A 138 -65.85 -23.59 7.24
N ARG A 139 -65.72 -22.58 8.09
CA ARG A 139 -64.86 -22.64 9.28
C ARG A 139 -65.62 -23.48 10.32
N GLU A 140 -65.08 -24.64 10.71
CA GLU A 140 -65.57 -25.40 11.87
C GLU A 140 -65.21 -24.69 13.18
#